data_AF-A0A950DGA9-F1
#
_entry.id   AF-A0A950DGA9-F1
#
_cell.length_a   1.000
_cell.length_b   1.000
_cell.length_c   1.000
_cell.angle_alpha   90.00
_cell.angle_beta   90.00
_cell.angle_gamma   90.00
#
_symmetry.space_group_name_H-M   'P 1'
#
loop_
_entity.id
_entity.type
_entity.pdbx_description
1 polymer ?
#
loop_
_entity_poly.entity_id
_entity_poly.type
_entity_poly.pdbx_seq_one_letter_code
_entity_poly.pdbx_strand_id
1 'polypeptide(L)'
;MAESGSGNQFEQIAALYTDFIEEAYATSALAREKNLIQAIASVPAPGQASDADLETVASAVAANRERFGRPQILVDVTVLASQDARTGIQRVTRGILMALITDPPPGYRVEAVRAEGDLYLYTRRFTSKCLGLEENVLTDDPVETGRSDLFLGLEWAAGLIPAMKPWFLKRRRSGMQIVFVVHDLLALLHPQFFTPAMPPAALE
;
A
#
# COMPACT_ATOMS: atom_id res chain seq x y z
N MET A 1 -26.28 41.58 41.49
CA MET A 1 -25.73 40.24 41.83
C MET A 1 -26.02 39.30 40.67
N ALA A 2 -25.11 39.17 39.70
CA ALA A 2 -25.03 38.05 38.75
C ALA A 2 -23.89 38.35 37.75
N GLU A 3 -22.63 38.08 38.12
CA GLU A 3 -21.51 38.12 37.15
C GLU A 3 -20.34 37.17 37.49
N SER A 4 -20.53 36.22 38.40
CA SER A 4 -19.46 35.32 38.88
C SER A 4 -19.42 33.93 38.22
N GLY A 5 -20.19 33.69 37.15
CA GLY A 5 -20.36 32.35 36.56
C GLY A 5 -19.62 32.07 35.26
N SER A 6 -19.13 33.10 34.55
CA SER A 6 -18.62 32.96 33.18
C SER A 6 -17.11 32.66 33.10
N GLY A 7 -16.30 33.24 34.00
CA GLY A 7 -14.83 33.07 33.99
C GLY A 7 -14.36 31.64 34.28
N ASN A 8 -15.06 30.93 35.16
CA ASN A 8 -14.74 29.53 35.53
C ASN A 8 -14.98 28.56 34.36
N GLN A 9 -15.93 28.88 33.47
CA GLN A 9 -16.25 28.01 32.33
C GLN A 9 -15.20 28.11 31.23
N PHE A 10 -14.63 29.29 30.99
CA PHE A 10 -13.56 29.47 30.01
C PHE A 10 -12.24 28.84 30.48
N GLU A 11 -11.90 28.97 31.77
CA GLU A 11 -10.72 28.31 32.36
C GLU A 11 -10.85 26.78 32.34
N GLN A 12 -12.04 26.24 32.64
CA GLN A 12 -12.30 24.81 32.51
C GLN A 12 -12.18 24.33 31.07
N ILE A 13 -12.72 25.07 30.10
CA ILE A 13 -12.59 24.72 28.68
C ILE A 13 -11.11 24.75 28.26
N ALA A 14 -10.37 25.80 28.63
CA ALA A 14 -8.95 25.91 28.31
C ALA A 14 -8.13 24.74 28.91
N ALA A 15 -8.38 24.37 30.17
CA ALA A 15 -7.75 23.21 30.80
C ALA A 15 -8.07 21.90 30.07
N LEU A 16 -9.32 21.68 29.66
CA LEU A 16 -9.71 20.50 28.89
C LEU A 16 -9.01 20.44 27.52
N TYR A 17 -8.84 21.58 26.85
CA TYR A 17 -8.06 21.63 25.60
C TYR A 17 -6.58 21.33 25.84
N THR A 18 -5.97 21.88 26.89
CA THR A 18 -4.58 21.61 27.25
C THR A 18 -4.38 20.13 27.58
N ASP A 19 -5.21 19.56 28.45
CA ASP A 19 -5.13 18.14 28.84
C ASP A 19 -5.28 17.23 27.61
N PHE A 20 -6.23 17.52 26.73
CA PHE A 20 -6.41 16.77 25.49
C PHE A 20 -5.21 16.89 24.54
N ILE A 21 -4.65 18.09 24.37
CA ILE A 21 -3.48 18.30 23.50
C ILE A 21 -2.27 17.54 24.05
N GLU A 22 -2.01 17.62 25.35
CA GLU A 22 -0.90 16.91 26.00
C GLU A 22 -1.10 15.39 25.96
N GLU A 23 -2.31 14.90 26.21
CA GLU A 23 -2.65 13.48 26.07
C GLU A 23 -2.48 13.01 24.62
N ALA A 24 -2.98 13.77 23.64
CA ALA A 24 -2.83 13.46 22.23
C ALA A 24 -1.35 13.48 21.79
N TYR A 25 -0.53 14.36 22.36
CA TYR A 25 0.91 14.43 22.06
C TYR A 25 1.65 13.25 22.67
N ALA A 26 1.39 12.94 23.95
CA ALA A 26 1.97 11.82 24.68
C ALA A 26 1.55 10.45 24.10
N THR A 27 0.33 10.36 23.58
CA THR A 27 -0.21 9.16 22.93
C THR A 27 -0.17 9.26 21.40
N SER A 28 0.56 10.19 20.82
CA SER A 28 0.69 10.28 19.36
C SER A 28 1.44 9.07 18.80
N ALA A 29 1.24 8.77 17.52
CA ALA A 29 2.01 7.74 16.82
C ALA A 29 3.52 8.01 16.87
N LEU A 30 3.91 9.30 16.79
CA LEU A 30 5.30 9.74 16.88
C LEU A 30 5.88 9.50 18.28
N ALA A 31 5.12 9.81 19.35
CA ALA A 31 5.53 9.56 20.72
C ALA A 31 5.64 8.06 21.00
N ARG A 32 4.67 7.25 20.54
CA ARG A 32 4.73 5.78 20.62
C ARG A 32 5.98 5.22 19.93
N GLU A 33 6.28 5.68 18.72
CA GLU A 33 7.47 5.24 18.00
C GLU A 33 8.76 5.65 18.71
N LYS A 34 8.85 6.90 19.18
CA LYS A 34 10.01 7.35 19.97
C LYS A 34 10.20 6.50 21.22
N ASN A 35 9.13 6.19 21.94
CA ASN A 35 9.17 5.34 23.12
C ASN A 35 9.58 3.90 22.78
N LEU A 36 9.09 3.36 21.66
CA LEU A 36 9.50 2.04 21.16
C LEU A 36 11.00 1.99 20.84
N ILE A 37 11.53 2.99 20.13
CA ILE A 37 12.95 3.08 19.79
C ILE A 37 13.80 3.14 21.07
N GLN A 38 13.41 3.95 22.06
CA GLN A 38 14.10 4.03 23.35
C GLN A 38 14.05 2.71 24.12
N ALA A 39 12.91 2.01 24.09
CA ALA A 39 12.76 0.70 24.72
C ALA A 39 13.66 -0.35 24.06
N ILE A 40 13.73 -0.38 22.72
CA ILE A 40 14.63 -1.26 21.97
C ILE A 40 16.09 -0.96 22.30
N ALA A 41 16.47 0.31 22.34
CA ALA A 41 17.84 0.73 22.69
C ALA A 41 18.25 0.35 24.12
N SER A 42 17.28 0.13 25.00
CA SER A 42 17.50 -0.28 26.40
C SER A 42 17.57 -1.81 26.58
N VAL A 43 17.32 -2.61 25.53
CA VAL A 43 17.41 -4.07 25.59
C VAL A 43 18.89 -4.48 25.75
N PRO A 44 19.25 -5.27 26.78
CA PRO A 44 20.61 -5.75 26.95
C PRO A 44 21.07 -6.57 25.74
N ALA A 45 22.17 -6.15 25.12
CA ALA A 45 22.79 -6.85 24.01
C ALA A 45 24.19 -7.37 24.39
N PRO A 46 24.66 -8.49 23.80
CA PRO A 46 25.99 -9.06 24.10
C PRO A 46 27.16 -8.15 23.69
N GLY A 47 26.90 -7.14 22.87
CA GLY A 47 27.88 -6.20 22.33
C GLY A 47 27.20 -5.04 21.61
N GLN A 48 28.00 -4.19 20.97
CA GLN A 48 27.51 -3.06 20.19
C GLN A 48 26.83 -3.56 18.91
N ALA A 49 25.67 -2.98 18.58
CA ALA A 49 24.92 -3.33 17.37
C ALA A 49 25.73 -2.99 16.11
N SER A 50 25.74 -3.91 15.15
CA SER A 50 26.29 -3.66 13.82
C SER A 50 25.29 -2.91 12.93
N ASP A 51 25.74 -2.37 11.79
CA ASP A 51 24.86 -1.72 10.82
C ASP A 51 23.75 -2.66 10.32
N ALA A 52 24.05 -3.95 10.18
CA ALA A 52 23.06 -4.97 9.77
C ALA A 52 21.99 -5.20 10.85
N ASP A 53 22.37 -5.13 12.14
CA ASP A 53 21.41 -5.20 13.24
C ASP A 53 20.50 -3.98 13.24
N LEU A 54 21.09 -2.79 13.05
CA LEU A 54 20.35 -1.53 12.96
C LEU A 54 19.36 -1.52 11.78
N GLU A 55 19.78 -2.02 10.61
CA GLU A 55 18.91 -2.15 9.43
C GLU A 55 17.73 -3.11 9.69
N THR A 56 18.00 -4.22 10.38
CA THR A 56 16.98 -5.20 10.76
C THR A 56 15.97 -4.60 11.74
N VAL A 57 16.45 -3.88 12.76
CA VAL A 57 15.60 -3.19 13.74
C VAL A 57 14.79 -2.08 13.06
N ALA A 58 15.41 -1.25 12.22
CA ALA A 58 14.73 -0.20 11.48
C ALA A 58 13.61 -0.77 10.59
N SER A 59 13.89 -1.87 9.89
CA SER A 59 12.90 -2.58 9.08
C SER A 59 11.74 -3.12 9.92
N ALA A 60 12.03 -3.65 11.12
CA ALA A 60 11.02 -4.16 12.03
C ALA A 60 10.15 -3.04 12.63
N VAL A 61 10.75 -1.90 13.01
CA VAL A 61 10.01 -0.72 13.49
C VAL A 61 9.11 -0.18 12.39
N ALA A 62 9.64 0.02 11.18
CA ALA A 62 8.87 0.47 10.02
C ALA A 62 7.71 -0.47 9.69
N ALA A 63 7.92 -1.78 9.76
CA ALA A 63 6.89 -2.79 9.49
C ALA A 63 5.77 -2.84 10.55
N ASN A 64 6.01 -2.33 11.76
CA ASN A 64 5.02 -2.27 12.85
C ASN A 64 4.52 -0.85 13.14
N ARG A 65 5.00 0.15 12.38
CA ARG A 65 4.51 1.51 12.49
C ARG A 65 3.02 1.55 12.17
N GLU A 66 2.25 2.17 13.05
CA GLU A 66 0.83 2.40 12.81
C GLU A 66 0.68 3.31 11.60
N ARG A 67 -0.01 2.81 10.57
CA ARG A 67 -0.11 3.53 9.31
C ARG A 67 -1.23 4.54 9.41
N PHE A 68 -0.90 5.81 9.14
CA PHE A 68 -1.89 6.85 9.03
C PHE A 68 -2.57 6.77 7.66
N GLY A 69 -3.89 6.87 7.65
CA GLY A 69 -4.70 6.93 6.43
C GLY A 69 -5.56 5.69 6.18
N ARG A 70 -6.32 5.75 5.08
CA ARG A 70 -7.23 4.68 4.67
C ARG A 70 -6.43 3.49 4.10
N PRO A 71 -6.90 2.25 4.33
CA PRO A 71 -6.38 1.09 3.60
C PRO A 71 -6.51 1.32 2.09
N GLN A 72 -5.67 0.65 1.31
CA GLN A 72 -5.61 0.85 -0.13
C GLN A 72 -5.86 -0.43 -0.92
N ILE A 73 -6.44 -0.26 -2.11
CA ILE A 73 -6.50 -1.26 -3.17
C ILE A 73 -5.42 -0.88 -4.18
N LEU A 74 -4.40 -1.71 -4.27
CA LEU A 74 -3.27 -1.61 -5.18
C LEU A 74 -3.61 -2.36 -6.47
N VAL A 75 -3.92 -1.63 -7.53
CA VAL A 75 -4.30 -2.21 -8.81
C VAL A 75 -3.06 -2.35 -9.68
N ASP A 76 -2.69 -3.57 -10.05
CA ASP A 76 -1.55 -3.82 -10.94
C ASP A 76 -1.86 -3.35 -12.35
N VAL A 77 -1.09 -2.38 -12.81
CA VAL A 77 -1.14 -1.81 -14.16
C VAL A 77 0.20 -1.95 -14.87
N THR A 78 1.06 -2.89 -14.47
CA THR A 78 2.43 -3.02 -15.01
C THR A 78 2.45 -3.12 -16.53
N VAL A 79 1.59 -3.97 -17.11
CA VAL A 79 1.50 -4.11 -18.57
C VAL A 79 0.92 -2.84 -19.20
N LEU A 80 -0.18 -2.32 -18.64
CA LEU A 80 -0.85 -1.11 -19.13
C LEU A 80 0.03 0.16 -19.08
N ALA A 81 0.88 0.28 -18.08
CA ALA A 81 1.79 1.41 -17.88
C ALA A 81 3.05 1.32 -18.75
N SER A 82 3.49 0.10 -19.10
CA SER A 82 4.67 -0.12 -19.95
C SER A 82 4.34 -0.10 -21.44
N GLN A 83 3.19 -0.65 -21.84
CA GLN A 83 2.80 -0.79 -23.24
C GLN A 83 1.29 -0.59 -23.39
N ASP A 84 0.88 0.44 -24.13
CA ASP A 84 -0.49 0.55 -24.62
C ASP A 84 -0.65 -0.33 -25.87
N ALA A 85 -0.59 -1.66 -25.68
CA ALA A 85 -0.68 -2.63 -26.77
C ALA A 85 -2.09 -2.71 -27.40
N ARG A 86 -3.02 -1.84 -26.96
CA ARG A 86 -4.40 -1.71 -27.46
C ARG A 86 -5.16 -3.05 -27.50
N THR A 87 -4.81 -3.98 -26.61
CA THR A 87 -5.51 -5.26 -26.51
C THR A 87 -6.87 -5.10 -25.83
N GLY A 88 -7.73 -6.11 -25.95
CA GLY A 88 -9.02 -6.13 -25.26
C GLY A 88 -8.89 -6.13 -23.73
N ILE A 89 -7.92 -6.87 -23.19
CA ILE A 89 -7.72 -7.01 -21.74
C ILE A 89 -7.24 -5.69 -21.13
N GLN A 90 -6.29 -5.01 -21.75
CA GLN A 90 -5.79 -3.72 -21.26
C GLN A 90 -6.88 -2.65 -21.17
N ARG A 91 -7.85 -2.66 -22.12
CA ARG A 91 -9.02 -1.78 -22.08
C ARG A 91 -9.90 -2.09 -20.86
N VAL A 92 -10.09 -3.36 -20.54
CA VAL A 92 -10.84 -3.81 -19.36
C VAL A 92 -10.11 -3.38 -18.09
N THR A 93 -8.80 -3.64 -17.98
CA THR A 93 -7.96 -3.20 -16.85
C THR A 93 -8.08 -1.70 -16.61
N ARG A 94 -7.95 -0.89 -17.67
CA ARG A 94 -8.13 0.58 -17.60
C ARG A 94 -9.54 0.95 -17.14
N GLY A 95 -10.57 0.32 -17.70
CA GLY A 95 -11.96 0.59 -17.34
C GLY A 95 -12.25 0.29 -15.87
N ILE A 96 -11.80 -0.86 -15.36
CA ILE A 96 -11.95 -1.24 -13.96
C ILE A 96 -11.18 -0.28 -13.06
N LEU A 97 -9.93 0.05 -13.40
CA LEU A 97 -9.14 1.02 -12.63
C LEU A 97 -9.86 2.36 -12.52
N MET A 98 -10.35 2.90 -13.64
CA MET A 98 -11.04 4.20 -13.64
C MET A 98 -12.35 4.15 -12.86
N ALA A 99 -13.12 3.06 -12.96
CA ALA A 99 -14.32 2.87 -12.17
C ALA A 99 -14.02 2.84 -10.66
N LEU A 100 -12.99 2.10 -10.25
CA LEU A 100 -12.54 2.02 -8.86
C LEU A 100 -12.01 3.35 -8.31
N ILE A 101 -11.28 4.13 -9.13
CA ILE A 101 -10.81 5.46 -8.72
C ILE A 101 -11.98 6.43 -8.57
N THR A 102 -12.98 6.35 -9.46
CA THR A 102 -14.14 7.25 -9.45
C THR A 102 -15.11 6.96 -8.31
N ASP A 103 -15.36 5.68 -8.04
CA ASP A 103 -16.26 5.20 -6.99
C ASP A 103 -15.57 4.10 -6.17
N PRO A 104 -14.63 4.49 -5.27
CA PRO A 104 -13.86 3.52 -4.50
C PRO A 104 -14.75 2.81 -3.47
N PRO A 105 -14.49 1.52 -3.20
CA PRO A 105 -15.15 0.82 -2.11
C PRO A 105 -15.05 1.59 -0.78
N PRO A 106 -16.12 1.66 0.03
CA PRO A 106 -16.13 2.44 1.26
C PRO A 106 -14.95 2.09 2.17
N GLY A 107 -14.26 3.13 2.63
CA GLY A 107 -13.09 3.00 3.51
C GLY A 107 -11.77 2.74 2.79
N TYR A 108 -11.76 2.49 1.48
CA TYR A 108 -10.53 2.30 0.72
C TYR A 108 -10.12 3.53 -0.09
N ARG A 109 -8.81 3.64 -0.35
CA ARG A 109 -8.23 4.45 -1.44
C ARG A 109 -7.79 3.50 -2.55
N VAL A 110 -7.87 3.92 -3.81
CA VAL A 110 -7.40 3.13 -4.94
C VAL A 110 -6.12 3.74 -5.49
N GLU A 111 -5.09 2.92 -5.67
CA GLU A 111 -3.78 3.32 -6.17
C GLU A 111 -3.37 2.38 -7.30
N ALA A 112 -2.98 2.94 -8.44
CA ALA A 112 -2.38 2.16 -9.52
C ALA A 112 -0.90 1.88 -9.20
N VAL A 113 -0.46 0.64 -9.39
CA VAL A 113 0.92 0.21 -9.13
C VAL A 113 1.51 -0.51 -10.32
N ARG A 114 2.81 -0.39 -10.50
CA ARG A 114 3.58 -1.15 -11.50
C ARG A 114 4.76 -1.82 -10.85
N ALA A 115 5.08 -3.02 -11.29
CA ALA A 115 6.31 -3.69 -10.88
C ALA A 115 7.52 -3.07 -11.58
N GLU A 116 8.61 -2.95 -10.84
CA GLU A 116 9.92 -2.55 -11.35
C GLU A 116 10.98 -3.34 -10.58
N GLY A 117 11.70 -4.22 -11.26
CA GLY A 117 12.62 -5.16 -10.61
C GLY A 117 11.88 -6.13 -9.69
N ASP A 118 12.18 -6.06 -8.40
CA ASP A 118 11.65 -6.93 -7.33
C ASP A 118 10.63 -6.23 -6.40
N LEU A 119 10.19 -5.02 -6.77
CA LEU A 119 9.26 -4.21 -6.00
C LEU A 119 8.14 -3.64 -6.87
N TYR A 120 7.10 -3.15 -6.20
CA TYR A 120 6.06 -2.33 -6.82
C TYR A 120 6.31 -0.86 -6.51
N LEU A 121 6.08 -0.01 -7.50
CA LEU A 121 6.02 1.45 -7.37
C LEU A 121 4.57 1.92 -7.54
N TYR A 122 4.20 2.95 -6.79
CA TYR A 122 3.03 3.74 -7.15
C TYR A 122 3.26 4.37 -8.53
N THR A 123 2.27 4.33 -9.41
CA THR A 123 2.36 4.96 -10.72
C THR A 123 1.42 6.16 -10.81
N ARG A 124 1.73 7.16 -9.99
CA ARG A 124 0.90 8.36 -9.82
C ARG A 124 0.94 9.23 -11.05
N ARG A 125 2.09 9.31 -11.74
CA ARG A 125 2.20 10.04 -13.01
C ARG A 125 1.28 9.46 -14.09
N PHE A 126 1.28 8.13 -14.22
CA PHE A 126 0.36 7.42 -15.12
C PHE A 126 -1.11 7.69 -14.75
N THR A 127 -1.43 7.64 -13.46
CA THR A 127 -2.79 7.89 -12.96
C THR A 127 -3.23 9.33 -13.23
N SER A 128 -2.38 10.33 -12.95
CA SER A 128 -2.62 11.73 -13.27
C SER A 128 -2.91 11.93 -14.76
N LYS A 129 -2.10 11.32 -15.63
CA LYS A 129 -2.32 11.35 -17.07
C LYS A 129 -3.68 10.75 -17.47
N CYS A 130 -4.07 9.63 -16.87
CA CYS A 130 -5.37 9.01 -17.13
C CYS A 130 -6.55 9.90 -16.70
N LEU A 131 -6.35 10.71 -15.66
CA LEU A 131 -7.34 11.65 -15.12
C LEU A 131 -7.29 13.04 -15.79
N GLY A 132 -6.36 13.28 -16.72
CA GLY A 132 -6.15 14.60 -17.34
C GLY A 132 -5.56 15.65 -16.39
N LEU A 133 -4.85 15.23 -15.36
CA LEU A 133 -4.17 16.10 -14.38
C LEU A 133 -2.71 16.33 -14.77
N GLU A 134 -2.09 17.37 -14.21
CA GLU A 134 -0.67 17.64 -14.41
C GLU A 134 0.21 16.50 -13.86
N GLU A 135 1.12 15.99 -14.69
CA GLU A 135 1.92 14.79 -14.39
C GLU A 135 3.00 15.04 -13.31
N ASN A 136 3.42 16.29 -13.08
CA ASN A 136 4.58 16.62 -12.25
C ASN A 136 4.28 16.89 -10.78
N VAL A 137 3.02 16.77 -10.36
CA VAL A 137 2.60 17.05 -8.98
C VAL A 137 2.99 15.91 -8.03
N LEU A 138 3.05 14.68 -8.52
CA LEU A 138 3.26 13.48 -7.71
C LEU A 138 4.41 12.62 -8.26
N THR A 139 5.21 12.05 -7.37
CA THR A 139 6.29 11.12 -7.69
C THR A 139 5.83 9.66 -7.60
N ASP A 140 6.46 8.84 -8.43
CA ASP A 140 6.34 7.39 -8.36
C ASP A 140 7.33 6.89 -7.28
N ASP A 141 6.81 6.41 -6.15
CA ASP A 141 7.59 5.96 -5.00
C ASP A 141 7.39 4.45 -4.74
N PRO A 142 8.31 3.78 -4.03
CA PRO A 142 8.09 2.42 -3.55
C PRO A 142 6.76 2.24 -2.81
N VAL A 143 6.06 1.16 -3.13
CA VAL A 143 4.79 0.84 -2.49
C VAL A 143 5.03 0.39 -1.06
N GLU A 144 4.59 1.24 -0.15
CA GLU A 144 4.37 0.90 1.24
C GLU A 144 3.03 0.18 1.40
N THR A 145 3.03 -0.96 2.11
CA THR A 145 1.85 -1.83 2.29
C THR A 145 1.53 -2.04 3.76
N GLY A 146 0.24 -2.00 4.11
CA GLY A 146 -0.29 -2.36 5.42
C GLY A 146 -1.07 -3.68 5.43
N ARG A 147 -1.37 -4.19 6.64
CA ARG A 147 -2.16 -5.42 6.85
C ARG A 147 -3.55 -5.40 6.21
N SER A 148 -4.17 -4.22 6.16
CA SER A 148 -5.53 -4.03 5.63
C SER A 148 -5.56 -3.67 4.14
N ASP A 149 -4.40 -3.65 3.48
CA ASP A 149 -4.31 -3.37 2.05
C ASP A 149 -4.68 -4.61 1.23
N LEU A 150 -5.16 -4.36 0.01
CA LEU A 150 -5.50 -5.36 -0.99
C LEU A 150 -4.65 -5.13 -2.23
N PHE A 151 -3.96 -6.15 -2.71
CA PHE A 151 -3.40 -6.17 -4.06
C PHE A 151 -4.37 -6.83 -5.03
N LEU A 152 -4.61 -6.19 -6.16
CA LEU A 152 -5.52 -6.63 -7.22
C LEU A 152 -4.76 -6.72 -8.55
N GLY A 153 -4.38 -7.94 -8.94
CA GLY A 153 -3.84 -8.23 -10.26
C GLY A 153 -4.97 -8.49 -11.25
N LEU A 154 -5.25 -7.52 -12.12
CA LEU A 154 -6.31 -7.64 -13.13
C LEU A 154 -5.85 -8.37 -14.39
N GLU A 155 -4.59 -8.23 -14.76
CA GLU A 155 -4.05 -8.82 -15.98
C GLU A 155 -3.00 -9.88 -15.66
N TRP A 156 -3.03 -10.98 -16.42
CA TRP A 156 -2.02 -12.03 -16.29
C TRP A 156 -0.72 -11.60 -16.98
N ALA A 157 0.25 -11.16 -16.18
CA ALA A 157 1.62 -10.92 -16.64
C ALA A 157 2.49 -12.16 -16.37
N ALA A 158 2.37 -13.19 -17.23
CA ALA A 158 3.01 -14.50 -17.07
C ALA A 158 4.52 -14.42 -16.74
N GLY A 159 5.24 -13.49 -17.37
CA GLY A 159 6.67 -13.30 -17.16
C GLY A 159 7.04 -12.53 -15.88
N LEU A 160 6.09 -11.80 -15.31
CA LEU A 160 6.34 -10.91 -14.16
C LEU A 160 6.05 -11.59 -12.82
N ILE A 161 4.97 -12.37 -12.75
CA ILE A 161 4.50 -12.98 -11.50
C ILE A 161 5.57 -13.88 -10.83
N PRO A 162 6.31 -14.74 -11.57
CA PRO A 162 7.36 -15.55 -10.95
C PRO A 162 8.45 -14.71 -10.29
N ALA A 163 8.88 -13.61 -10.92
CA ALA A 163 9.89 -12.70 -10.38
C ALA A 163 9.37 -11.96 -9.12
N MET A 164 8.08 -11.62 -9.09
CA MET A 164 7.43 -10.93 -7.97
C MET A 164 6.98 -11.85 -6.83
N LYS A 165 7.13 -13.18 -6.98
CA LYS A 165 6.73 -14.16 -5.95
C LYS A 165 7.29 -13.85 -4.55
N PRO A 166 8.57 -13.49 -4.36
CA PRO A 166 9.09 -13.13 -3.04
C PRO A 166 8.38 -11.90 -2.44
N TRP A 167 8.08 -10.91 -3.29
CA TRP A 167 7.35 -9.71 -2.87
C TRP A 167 5.95 -10.06 -2.36
N PHE A 168 5.20 -10.87 -3.12
CA PHE A 168 3.86 -11.32 -2.72
C PHE A 168 3.87 -12.15 -1.43
N LEU A 169 4.78 -13.11 -1.31
CA LEU A 169 4.88 -13.96 -0.11
C LEU A 169 5.20 -13.12 1.14
N LYS A 170 6.10 -12.13 1.02
CA LYS A 170 6.43 -11.22 2.12
C LYS A 170 5.19 -10.44 2.56
N ARG A 171 4.39 -9.91 1.63
CA ARG A 171 3.19 -9.10 1.96
C ARG A 171 2.03 -9.94 2.48
N ARG A 172 1.86 -11.15 1.96
CA ARG A 172 0.87 -12.10 2.49
C ARG A 172 1.19 -12.49 3.94
N ARG A 173 2.47 -12.70 4.26
CA ARG A 173 2.91 -12.96 5.65
C ARG A 173 2.68 -11.77 6.57
N SER A 174 2.71 -10.54 6.04
CA SER A 174 2.33 -9.34 6.78
C SER A 174 0.82 -9.07 6.77
N GLY A 175 -0.02 -10.03 6.38
CA GLY A 175 -1.49 -9.94 6.46
C GLY A 175 -2.19 -9.31 5.26
N MET A 176 -1.45 -8.78 4.28
CA MET A 176 -2.04 -8.15 3.09
C MET A 176 -2.77 -9.19 2.23
N GLN A 177 -3.95 -8.82 1.72
CA GLN A 177 -4.68 -9.65 0.77
C GLN A 177 -4.10 -9.51 -0.64
N ILE A 178 -4.00 -10.61 -1.37
CA ILE A 178 -3.48 -10.66 -2.74
C ILE A 178 -4.48 -11.44 -3.58
N VAL A 179 -5.11 -10.75 -4.53
CA VAL A 179 -6.16 -11.29 -5.40
C VAL A 179 -5.75 -11.11 -6.84
N PHE A 180 -5.81 -12.19 -7.61
CA PHE A 180 -5.66 -12.17 -9.06
C PHE A 180 -6.98 -12.51 -9.71
N VAL A 181 -7.33 -11.77 -10.76
CA VAL A 181 -8.50 -12.04 -11.58
C VAL A 181 -8.07 -12.86 -12.79
N VAL A 182 -8.68 -14.01 -12.96
CA VAL A 182 -8.53 -14.83 -14.17
C VAL A 182 -9.74 -14.55 -15.05
N HIS A 183 -9.54 -13.87 -16.17
CA HIS A 183 -10.63 -13.47 -17.07
C HIS A 183 -11.26 -14.65 -17.79
N ASP A 184 -10.44 -15.61 -18.21
CA ASP A 184 -10.89 -16.81 -18.90
C ASP A 184 -9.92 -17.96 -18.67
N LEU A 185 -10.37 -19.18 -18.99
CA LEU A 185 -9.60 -20.40 -18.93
C LEU A 185 -9.37 -20.98 -20.33
N LEU A 186 -9.43 -20.17 -21.39
CA LEU A 186 -9.38 -20.66 -22.78
C LEU A 186 -8.06 -21.37 -23.06
N ALA A 187 -6.95 -20.88 -22.53
CA ALA A 187 -5.65 -21.54 -22.68
C ALA A 187 -5.61 -22.94 -22.06
N LEU A 188 -6.39 -23.17 -20.99
CA LEU A 188 -6.51 -24.46 -20.32
C LEU A 188 -7.54 -25.38 -21.02
N LEU A 189 -8.68 -24.83 -21.41
CA LEU A 189 -9.82 -25.59 -21.96
C LEU A 189 -9.67 -25.87 -23.46
N HIS A 190 -8.98 -24.99 -24.20
CA HIS A 190 -8.79 -25.08 -25.65
C HIS A 190 -7.33 -24.80 -26.06
N PRO A 191 -6.36 -25.59 -25.56
CA PRO A 191 -4.94 -25.35 -25.81
C PRO A 191 -4.57 -25.36 -27.30
N GLN A 192 -5.35 -26.02 -28.16
CA GLN A 192 -5.15 -26.05 -29.61
C GLN A 192 -5.25 -24.68 -30.29
N PHE A 193 -5.85 -23.67 -29.64
CA PHE A 193 -5.94 -22.31 -30.17
C PHE A 193 -4.75 -21.43 -29.75
N PHE A 194 -3.84 -21.94 -28.92
CA PHE A 194 -2.71 -21.21 -28.37
C PHE A 194 -1.38 -21.84 -28.79
N THR A 195 -0.34 -21.03 -28.90
CA THR A 195 0.98 -21.51 -29.35
C THR A 195 1.70 -22.26 -28.21
N PRO A 196 2.55 -23.27 -28.52
CA PRO A 196 3.28 -24.04 -27.52
C PRO A 196 4.26 -23.24 -26.64
N ALA A 197 4.58 -22.00 -27.03
CA ALA A 197 5.43 -21.09 -26.27
C ALA A 197 4.72 -20.51 -25.03
N MET A 198 3.40 -20.69 -24.91
CA MET A 198 2.68 -20.41 -23.67
C MET A 198 2.95 -21.58 -22.72
N PRO A 199 3.59 -21.37 -21.55
CA PRO A 199 3.80 -22.45 -20.61
C PRO A 199 2.44 -23.06 -20.28
N PRO A 200 2.33 -24.40 -20.19
CA PRO A 200 1.09 -25.03 -19.77
C PRO A 200 0.67 -24.39 -18.45
N ALA A 201 -0.63 -24.16 -18.28
CA ALA A 201 -1.21 -23.78 -17.01
C ALA A 201 -1.02 -24.94 -16.03
N ALA A 202 0.21 -25.11 -15.52
CA ALA A 202 0.57 -26.13 -14.57
C ALA A 202 0.00 -25.68 -13.22
N LEU A 203 -1.13 -26.27 -12.86
CA LEU A 203 -1.62 -26.30 -11.50
C LEU A 203 -0.76 -27.33 -10.74
N GLU A 204 0.40 -26.91 -10.26
CA GLU A 204 1.17 -27.63 -9.24
C GLU A 204 1.14 -26.87 -7.91
#